data_AF-A0A846EC16-F1
#
_entry.id   AF-A0A846EC16-F1
#
_cell.length_a   1.000
_cell.length_b   1.000
_cell.length_c   1.000
_cell.angle_alpha   90.00
_cell.angle_beta   90.00
_cell.angle_gamma   90.00
#
_symmetry.space_group_name_H-M   'P 1'
#
loop_
_entity.id
_entity.type
_entity.pdbx_description
1 polymer ?
#
loop_
_entity_poly.entity_id
_entity_poly.type
_entity_poly.pdbx_seq_one_letter_code
_entity_poly.pdbx_strand_id
1 'polypeptide(L)' 'RIPHGIFRYPGADHGFFCDHRASYNEAAASDAWTQVMQLFSRELQAT' A
#
# COMPACT_ATOMS: atom_id res chain seq x y z
N ARG A 1 18.68 13.10 3.21
CA ARG A 1 18.10 11.82 2.76
C ARG A 1 16.60 11.86 3.07
N ILE A 2 15.73 11.55 2.12
CA ILE A 2 14.28 11.52 2.34
C ILE A 2 13.90 10.13 2.89
N PRO A 3 13.17 10.04 4.01
CA PRO A 3 12.63 8.76 4.50
C PRO A 3 11.79 8.07 3.42
N HIS A 4 12.03 6.79 3.18
CA HIS A 4 11.30 5.98 2.19
C HIS A 4 11.25 4.52 2.62
N GLY A 5 10.28 3.76 2.10
CA GLY A 5 10.12 2.33 2.32
C GLY A 5 9.74 1.60 1.04
N ILE A 6 10.10 0.32 0.93
CA ILE A 6 9.73 -0.56 -0.18
C ILE A 6 9.13 -1.83 0.42
N PHE A 7 7.91 -2.17 0.02
CA PHE A 7 7.20 -3.38 0.43
C PHE A 7 6.98 -4.26 -0.80
N ARG A 8 7.16 -5.57 -0.64
CA ARG A 8 6.94 -6.57 -1.70
C ARG A 8 5.95 -7.59 -1.17
N TYR A 9 4.96 -7.93 -2.00
CA TYR A 9 3.87 -8.85 -1.66
C TYR A 9 4.02 -10.14 -2.46
N PRO A 10 4.59 -11.22 -1.88
CA PRO A 10 4.71 -12.51 -2.57
C PRO A 10 3.33 -13.04 -2.97
N GLY A 11 3.20 -13.48 -4.22
CA GLY A 11 1.94 -14.03 -4.75
C GLY A 11 0.88 -12.98 -5.11
N ALA A 12 1.19 -11.69 -5.02
CA ALA A 12 0.34 -10.63 -5.56
C ALA A 12 0.85 -10.19 -6.95
N ASP A 13 -0.05 -10.22 -7.94
CA ASP A 13 0.27 -9.80 -9.31
C ASP A 13 0.13 -8.29 -9.50
N HIS A 14 0.59 -7.79 -10.66
CA HIS A 14 0.40 -6.39 -11.02
C HIS A 14 -1.09 -6.01 -11.00
N GLY A 15 -1.40 -4.89 -10.35
CA GLY A 15 -2.78 -4.41 -10.18
C GLY A 15 -3.51 -5.04 -8.99
N PHE A 16 -2.82 -5.71 -8.07
CA PHE A 16 -3.42 -6.36 -6.90
C PHE A 16 -4.31 -5.48 -6.02
N PHE A 17 -4.15 -4.16 -6.10
CA PHE A 17 -4.93 -3.20 -5.32
C PHE A 17 -6.31 -2.89 -5.92
N CYS A 18 -6.53 -3.19 -7.20
CA CYS A 18 -7.78 -2.88 -7.89
C CYS A 18 -8.75 -4.08 -7.78
N ASP A 19 -9.78 -3.92 -6.95
CA ASP A 19 -10.85 -4.89 -6.69
C ASP A 19 -11.72 -5.24 -7.92
N HIS A 20 -11.65 -4.45 -8.98
CA HIS A 20 -12.28 -4.74 -10.26
C HIS A 20 -11.45 -5.64 -11.19
N ARG A 21 -10.22 -6.02 -10.81
CA ARG A 21 -9.33 -6.85 -11.64
C ARG A 21 -9.24 -8.28 -11.12
N ALA A 22 -9.01 -9.22 -12.04
CA ALA A 22 -8.74 -10.62 -11.68
C ALA A 22 -7.47 -10.80 -10.82
N SER A 23 -6.53 -9.84 -10.87
CA SER A 23 -5.32 -9.85 -10.05
C SER A 23 -5.53 -9.32 -8.64
N TYR A 24 -6.75 -8.89 -8.27
CA TYR A 24 -7.06 -8.39 -6.93
C TYR A 24 -6.60 -9.39 -5.85
N ASN A 25 -5.86 -8.88 -4.87
CA ASN A 25 -5.42 -9.64 -3.71
C ASN A 25 -5.73 -8.82 -2.45
N GLU A 26 -6.80 -9.19 -1.76
CA GLU A 26 -7.31 -8.48 -0.58
C GLU A 26 -6.26 -8.32 0.53
N ALA A 27 -5.48 -9.36 0.79
CA ALA A 27 -4.46 -9.33 1.83
C ALA A 27 -3.35 -8.31 1.50
N ALA A 28 -2.84 -8.34 0.26
CA ALA A 28 -1.83 -7.39 -0.20
C ALA A 28 -2.38 -5.96 -0.28
N ALA A 29 -3.61 -5.78 -0.76
CA ALA A 29 -4.25 -4.47 -0.85
C ALA A 29 -4.46 -3.84 0.54
N SER A 30 -4.95 -4.62 1.51
CA SER A 30 -5.21 -4.15 2.87
C SER A 30 -3.93 -3.75 3.59
N ASP A 31 -2.86 -4.54 3.48
CA ASP A 31 -1.57 -4.19 4.07
C ASP A 31 -0.96 -2.96 3.38
N ALA A 32 -0.95 -2.92 2.05
CA ALA A 32 -0.43 -1.77 1.30
C ALA A 32 -1.17 -0.47 1.66
N TRP A 33 -2.49 -0.54 1.84
CA TRP A 33 -3.28 0.60 2.28
C TRP A 33 -2.88 1.08 3.68
N THR A 34 -2.65 0.15 4.61
CA THR A 34 -2.15 0.46 5.95
C THR A 34 -0.81 1.21 5.88
N GLN A 35 0.14 0.76 5.05
CA GLN A 35 1.44 1.43 4.90
C GLN A 35 1.29 2.87 4.38
N VAL A 36 0.41 3.09 3.40
CA VAL A 36 0.12 4.43 2.84
C VAL A 36 -0.51 5.34 3.89
N MET A 37 -1.51 4.85 4.63
CA MET A 37 -2.18 5.65 5.68
C MET A 37 -1.22 6.01 6.81
N GLN A 38 -0.32 5.09 7.19
CA GLN A 38 0.73 5.40 8.17
C GLN A 38 1.69 6.47 7.66
N LEU A 39 2.05 6.48 6.37
CA LEU A 39 2.85 7.54 5.78
C LEU A 39 2.11 8.88 5.85
N PHE A 40 0.86 8.94 5.42
CA PHE A 40 0.07 10.17 5.48
C PHE A 40 -0.12 10.68 6.90
N SER A 41 -0.37 9.79 7.86
CA SER A 41 -0.48 10.17 9.27
C SER A 41 0.79 10.82 9.83
N ARG A 42 1.97 10.46 9.31
CA ARG A 42 3.25 11.08 9.72
C ARG A 42 3.52 12.39 9.00
N GLU A 43 3.31 12.43 7.69
CA GLU A 43 3.82 13.51 6.83
C GLU A 43 2.78 14.62 6.55
N LEU A 44 1.48 14.36 6.72
CA LEU A 44 0.40 15.27 6.35
C LEU A 44 -0.42 15.78 7.55
N GLN A 45 0.15 15.80 8.76
CA GLN A 45 -0.55 16.34 9.93
C GLN A 45 -0.86 17.84 9.71
N ALA A 46 -2.11 18.23 9.94
CA ALA A 46 -2.49 19.63 9.97
C ALA A 46 -1.83 20.30 11.17
N THR A 47 -0.98 21.30 10.91
CA THR A 47 -0.44 22.23 11.91
C THR A 47 -1.53 23.08 12.53
#